data_AF-A0A538G0R8-F1
#
_entry.id   AF-A0A538G0R8-F1
#
_cell.length_a   1.000
_cell.length_b   1.000
_cell.length_c   1.000
_cell.angle_alpha   90.00
_cell.angle_beta   90.00
_cell.angle_gamma   90.00
#
_symmetry.space_group_name_H-M   'P 1'
#
loop_
_entity.id
_entity.type
_entity.pdbx_description
1 polymer ?
#
loop_
_entity_poly.entity_id
_entity_poly.type
_entity_poly.pdbx_seq_one_letter_code
_entity_poly.pdbx_strand_id
1 'polypeptide(L)' 'MTRILGISGSLRRDSHNTSLLRAAAEAAGPDIEFELYNGLKQIPPYDEDDDVHPRPE' A
#
# COMPACT_ATOMS: atom_id res chain seq x y z
N MET A 1 -10.00 -0.02 -17.63
CA MET A 1 -9.90 -0.56 -16.26
C MET A 1 -8.53 -0.20 -15.69
N THR A 2 -8.50 0.67 -14.69
CA THR A 2 -7.27 1.10 -14.00
C THR A 2 -7.22 0.43 -12.64
N ARG A 3 -6.11 -0.25 -12.33
CA ARG A 3 -5.91 -0.88 -11.02
C ARG A 3 -5.05 0.02 -10.16
N ILE A 4 -5.51 0.34 -8.94
CA ILE A 4 -4.83 1.23 -8.01
C ILE A 4 -4.63 0.50 -6.69
N LEU A 5 -3.37 0.43 -6.24
CA LEU A 5 -3.03 -0.06 -4.92
C LEU A 5 -2.78 1.12 -3.98
N GLY A 6 -3.61 1.26 -2.95
CA GLY A 6 -3.45 2.25 -1.88
C GLY A 6 -2.59 1.69 -0.75
N ILE A 7 -1.48 2.36 -0.42
CA ILE A 7 -0.63 2.01 0.71
C ILE A 7 -0.66 3.15 1.73
N SER A 8 -1.13 2.88 2.95
CA SER A 8 -1.09 3.86 4.04
C SER A 8 0.30 3.89 4.66
N GLY A 9 0.94 5.06 4.69
CA GLY A 9 2.21 5.27 5.40
C GLY A 9 2.11 5.27 6.92
N SER A 10 0.96 4.93 7.51
CA SER A 10 0.76 4.90 8.96
C SER A 10 0.16 3.57 9.41
N LEU A 11 0.79 2.97 10.42
CA LEU A 11 0.43 1.67 10.98
C LEU A 11 -0.53 1.74 12.18
N ARG A 12 -0.80 2.95 12.71
CA ARG A 12 -1.70 3.10 13.85
C ARG A 12 -3.15 2.82 13.43
N ARG A 13 -3.93 2.23 14.33
CA ARG A 13 -5.34 1.85 14.10
C ARG A 13 -6.18 3.01 13.55
N ASP A 14 -6.05 4.20 14.14
CA ASP A 14 -6.91 5.35 13.85
C ASP A 14 -6.28 6.37 12.89
N SER A 15 -5.47 5.91 11.94
CA SER A 15 -4.79 6.75 10.95
C SER A 15 -5.77 7.48 10.02
N HIS A 16 -5.68 8.81 9.97
CA HIS A 16 -6.40 9.62 8.98
C HIS A 16 -6.01 9.28 7.53
N ASN A 17 -4.76 8.89 7.28
CA ASN A 17 -4.32 8.47 5.94
C ASN A 17 -5.01 7.18 5.51
N THR A 18 -5.19 6.23 6.44
CA THR A 18 -5.90 4.99 6.13
C THR A 18 -7.40 5.24 5.92
N SER A 19 -7.99 6.14 6.71
CA SER A 19 -9.38 6.57 6.50
C SER A 19 -9.57 7.26 5.15
N LEU A 20 -8.64 8.12 4.73
CA LEU A 20 -8.66 8.78 3.42
C LEU A 20 -8.62 7.78 2.26
N LEU A 21 -7.74 6.76 2.33
CA LEU A 21 -7.65 5.72 1.30
C LEU A 21 -8.93 4.87 1.21
N ARG A 22 -9.60 4.60 2.34
CA ARG A 22 -10.91 3.93 2.33
C ARG A 22 -11.97 4.77 1.63
N ALA A 23 -12.04 6.06 1.96
CA ALA A 23 -12.97 6.98 1.30
C ALA A 23 -12.69 7.10 -0.22
N ALA A 24 -11.42 7.09 -0.63
CA ALA A 24 -11.04 7.09 -2.04
C ALA A 24 -11.49 5.81 -2.77
N ALA A 25 -11.37 4.65 -2.12
CA ALA A 25 -11.86 3.37 -2.66
C ALA A 25 -13.39 3.37 -2.83
N GLU A 26 -14.12 3.92 -1.85
CA GLU A 26 -15.59 4.05 -1.90
C GLU A 26 -16.07 5.04 -2.98
N ALA A 27 -15.31 6.12 -3.20
CA ALA A 27 -15.61 7.14 -4.21
C ALA A 27 -15.15 6.76 -5.63
N ALA A 28 -14.49 5.62 -5.81
CA ALA A 28 -13.93 5.21 -7.09
C ALA A 28 -15.03 4.94 -8.12
N GLY A 29 -14.81 5.41 -9.35
CA GLY A 29 -15.72 5.14 -10.48
C GLY A 29 -15.63 3.70 -10.99
N PRO A 30 -16.57 3.27 -11.86
CA PRO A 30 -16.69 1.88 -12.32
C PRO A 30 -15.47 1.37 -13.11
N ASP A 31 -14.65 2.26 -13.67
CA ASP A 31 -13.44 1.91 -14.41
C ASP A 31 -12.21 1.70 -13.52
N ILE A 32 -12.34 1.85 -12.20
CA ILE A 32 -11.25 1.74 -11.23
C ILE A 32 -11.46 0.51 -10.35
N GLU A 33 -10.42 -0.33 -10.27
CA GLU A 33 -10.27 -1.36 -9.25
C GLU A 33 -9.31 -0.84 -8.19
N PHE A 34 -9.82 -0.52 -7.00
CA PHE A 34 -9.00 -0.02 -5.89
C PHE A 34 -8.78 -1.10 -4.83
N GLU A 35 -7.52 -1.37 -4.49
CA GLU A 35 -7.14 -2.30 -3.43
C GLU A 35 -6.38 -1.55 -2.32
N LEU A 36 -6.77 -1.74 -1.06
CA LEU A 36 -6.05 -1.21 0.10
C LEU A 36 -5.07 -2.25 0.64
N TYR A 37 -3.77 -1.96 0.58
CA TYR A 37 -2.73 -2.83 1.09
C TYR A 37 -2.59 -2.71 2.62
N ASN A 38 -2.83 -3.81 3.33
CA ASN A 38 -2.72 -3.88 4.80
C ASN A 38 -1.47 -4.64 5.29
N GLY A 39 -0.62 -5.10 4.37
CA GLY A 39 0.55 -5.93 4.67
C GLY A 39 1.79 -5.15 5.14
N LEU A 40 1.75 -3.81 5.19
CA LEU A 40 2.94 -2.99 5.47
C LEU A 40 3.63 -3.34 6.80
N LYS A 41 2.86 -3.68 7.84
CA LYS A 41 3.42 -4.07 9.15
C LYS A 41 4.22 -5.39 9.12
N GLN A 42 4.00 -6.21 8.09
CA GLN A 42 4.66 -7.51 7.94
C GLN A 42 5.98 -7.41 7.18
N ILE A 43 6.26 -6.26 6.55
CA ILE A 43 7.52 -6.04 5.84
C ILE A 43 8.62 -5.90 6.90
N PRO A 44 9.69 -6.72 6.83
CA PRO A 44 10.79 -6.59 7.76
C PRO A 44 11.48 -5.23 7.58
N PRO A 45 12.20 -4.74 8.61
CA PRO A 45 13.17 -3.68 8.40
C PRO A 45 14.13 -4.05 7.26
N TYR A 46 14.57 -3.05 6.52
CA TYR A 46 15.60 -3.27 5.50
C TYR A 46 16.89 -3.79 6.15
N ASP A 47 17.50 -4.79 5.50
CA ASP A 47 18.81 -5.35 5.82
C ASP A 47 19.63 -5.39 4.52
N GLU A 48 20.81 -4.77 4.53
CA GLU A 48 21.70 -4.71 3.35
C GLU A 48 22.34 -6.08 3.05
N ASP A 49 22.44 -6.97 4.04
CA ASP A 49 22.96 -8.32 3.83
C ASP A 49 22.00 -9.20 2.99
N ASP A 50 20.70 -8.85 2.97
CA ASP A 50 19.66 -9.52 2.16
C ASP A 50 19.60 -9.00 0.71
N ASP A 51 20.37 -7.95 0.37
CA ASP A 51 20.31 -7.35 -0.96
C ASP A 51 21.00 -8.23 -2.03
N VAL A 52 20.30 -8.41 -3.14
CA VAL A 52 20.80 -9.16 -4.30
C VAL A 52 21.59 -8.28 -5.25
N HIS A 53 22.74 -8.79 -5.71
CA HIS A 53 23.56 -8.20 -6.77
C HIS A 53 23.76 -9.17 -7.94
N PRO A 54 23.42 -8.76 -9.19
CA PRO A 54 22.84 -7.46 -9.55
C PRO A 54 21.41 -7.31 -9.03
N ARG A 55 20.96 -6.05 -8.89
CA ARG A 55 19.57 -5.76 -8.51
C ARG A 55 18.62 -6.38 -9.56
N PRO A 56 17.43 -6.87 -9.15
CA PRO A 56 16.41 -7.30 -10.10
C PRO A 56 16.08 -6.18 -11.10
N GLU A 57 15.85 -6.54 -12.37
CA GLU A 57 15.42 -5.60 -13.42
C GLU A 57 14.00 -5.06 -13.19
#